data_AF-A0A067M1Y1-F1
#
_entry.id   AF-A0A067M1Y1-F1
#
_cell.length_a   1.000
_cell.length_b   1.000
_cell.length_c   1.000
_cell.angle_alpha   90.00
_cell.angle_beta   90.00
_cell.angle_gamma   90.00
#
_symmetry.space_group_name_H-M   'P 1'
#
loop_
_entity.id
_entity.type
_entity.pdbx_description
1 polymer ?
#
loop_
_entity_poly.entity_id
_entity_poly.type
_entity_poly.pdbx_seq_one_letter_code
_entity_poly.pdbx_strand_id
1 'polypeptide(L)'
;MTENELEEYVLVTHGDLGTGEKINNLKNSRAIEETPLPDSNRLTHVVFVPGMFHIKMSCANSVCKIHIESTKPTKRAAPLKDSVFAFCAHLRPKETAKIASKPGFRMQHTLINNVLAASILLCWKKEVEARYGYTSVEEWLKSEPTNDDFITVSKAVVHTYVAPLAVSKSNPGMKGDVVKDAMLLFNRDALLYAMTSHAANTGDVGRVEQLLIFWIYIWKGIGKHKYAAHISKFLLDLHEGWPPRLARAIRLNWFVNPTGKPDGFRGVDWVIERNNLRHKHTYSGQGPNRTMKFIIKQSPLIDLYQSTHHLIEQGFSLTGRTLKHPPPLMKKTLEHLRSYMEDRQVHTFKPGRKLGKKRATDAIRAGMKAFMLVLGGADAVTGYDEEEIDAGDIGVDE
;
A
#
# COMPACT_ATOMS: atom_id res chain seq x y z
N MET A 1 -17.29 -5.88 30.42
CA MET A 1 -15.89 -5.85 30.84
C MET A 1 -15.82 -5.25 32.22
N THR A 2 -15.83 -6.14 33.20
CA THR A 2 -15.49 -5.88 34.59
C THR A 2 -13.97 -5.77 34.73
N GLU A 3 -13.48 -5.22 35.84
CA GLU A 3 -12.04 -5.11 36.11
C GLU A 3 -11.34 -6.48 36.11
N ASN A 4 -11.99 -7.50 36.67
CA ASN A 4 -11.49 -8.89 36.62
C ASN A 4 -11.36 -9.43 35.19
N GLU A 5 -12.27 -9.08 34.29
CA GLU A 5 -12.16 -9.46 32.87
C GLU A 5 -10.98 -8.74 32.19
N LEU A 6 -10.59 -7.54 32.63
CA LEU A 6 -9.42 -6.83 32.08
C LEU A 6 -8.09 -7.46 32.51
N GLU A 7 -8.07 -8.15 33.66
CA GLU A 7 -6.91 -8.90 34.14
C GLU A 7 -6.78 -10.28 33.47
N GLU A 8 -7.90 -10.87 33.05
CA GLU A 8 -7.94 -12.21 32.46
C GLU A 8 -7.74 -12.22 30.93
N TYR A 9 -8.27 -11.20 30.23
CA TYR A 9 -8.33 -11.19 28.76
C TYR A 9 -7.40 -10.16 28.12
N VAL A 10 -6.81 -10.54 26.98
CA VAL A 10 -6.08 -9.61 26.11
C VAL A 10 -7.04 -8.98 25.11
N LEU A 11 -7.05 -7.65 25.04
CA LEU A 11 -7.80 -6.88 24.04
C LEU A 11 -6.90 -6.55 22.85
N VAL A 12 -7.08 -7.29 21.75
CA VAL A 12 -6.41 -6.99 20.49
C VAL A 12 -7.11 -5.81 19.80
N THR A 13 -6.39 -4.71 19.65
CA THR A 13 -6.92 -3.46 19.07
C THR A 13 -6.24 -3.14 17.75
N HIS A 14 -7.03 -2.99 16.69
CA HIS A 14 -6.55 -2.62 15.37
C HIS A 14 -6.83 -1.16 15.07
N GLY A 15 -5.92 -0.49 14.36
CA GLY A 15 -6.15 0.90 13.97
C GLY A 15 -5.01 1.48 13.15
N ASP A 16 -5.11 2.78 12.93
CA ASP A 16 -4.07 3.57 12.28
C ASP A 16 -2.91 3.86 13.24
N LEU A 17 -1.84 4.43 12.70
CA LEU A 17 -0.65 4.80 13.47
C LEU A 17 -0.99 5.74 14.64
N GLY A 18 -1.90 6.70 14.44
CA GLY A 18 -2.29 7.66 15.48
C GLY A 18 -2.99 6.99 16.67
N THR A 19 -3.80 5.95 16.42
CA THR A 19 -4.40 5.13 17.47
C THR A 19 -3.33 4.39 18.27
N GLY A 20 -2.36 3.77 17.58
CA GLY A 20 -1.24 3.09 18.23
C GLY A 20 -0.38 4.01 19.10
N GLU A 21 -0.07 5.21 18.60
CA GLU A 21 0.67 6.23 19.36
C GLU A 21 -0.07 6.62 20.65
N LYS A 22 -1.39 6.84 20.58
CA LYS A 22 -2.19 7.18 21.77
C LYS A 22 -2.19 6.05 22.80
N ILE A 23 -2.38 4.80 22.37
CA ILE A 23 -2.35 3.64 23.28
C ILE A 23 -0.98 3.53 23.95
N ASN A 24 0.10 3.64 23.17
CA ASN A 24 1.47 3.56 23.71
C ASN A 24 1.78 4.72 24.67
N ASN A 25 1.34 5.94 24.35
CA ASN A 25 1.52 7.09 25.24
C ASN A 25 0.80 6.89 26.57
N LEU A 26 -0.43 6.37 26.56
CA LEU A 26 -1.17 6.05 27.78
C LEU A 26 -0.43 4.99 28.60
N LYS A 27 0.00 3.89 27.98
CA LYS A 27 0.82 2.86 28.65
C LYS A 27 2.08 3.43 29.29
N ASN A 28 2.81 4.27 28.55
CA ASN A 28 4.04 4.89 29.03
C ASN A 28 3.77 5.83 30.21
N SER A 29 2.72 6.65 30.15
CA SER A 29 2.36 7.55 31.26
C SER A 29 1.99 6.83 32.55
N ARG A 30 1.48 5.59 32.43
CA ARG A 30 1.05 4.76 33.56
C ARG A 30 2.09 3.69 33.93
N ALA A 31 3.26 3.70 33.29
CA ALA A 31 4.26 2.65 33.48
C ALA A 31 4.83 2.61 34.91
N ILE A 32 4.80 3.76 35.60
CA ILE A 32 5.30 3.97 36.98
C ILE A 32 4.25 3.71 38.07
N GLU A 33 3.00 3.40 37.70
CA GLU A 33 1.97 3.07 38.68
C GLU A 33 2.34 1.74 39.36
N GLU A 34 2.60 1.79 40.66
CA GLU A 34 2.94 0.64 41.50
C GLU A 34 1.69 0.06 42.20
N THR A 35 1.82 -1.17 42.69
CA THR A 35 0.80 -1.84 43.49
C THR A 35 0.37 -0.98 44.69
N PRO A 36 -0.93 -1.00 45.09
CA PRO A 36 -1.89 -2.10 44.91
C PRO A 36 -2.86 -1.93 43.73
N LEU A 37 -2.58 -1.03 42.78
CA LEU A 37 -3.43 -0.84 41.62
C LEU A 37 -3.43 -2.10 40.72
N PRO A 38 -4.59 -2.51 40.17
CA PRO A 38 -4.67 -3.64 39.22
C PRO A 38 -3.84 -3.40 37.96
N ASP A 39 -3.24 -4.44 37.37
CA ASP A 39 -2.37 -4.31 36.19
C ASP A 39 -3.12 -3.74 34.97
N SER A 40 -4.44 -3.91 34.92
CA SER A 40 -5.34 -3.31 33.94
C SER A 40 -5.26 -1.79 33.89
N ASN A 41 -4.88 -1.13 34.99
CA ASN A 41 -4.60 0.31 34.99
C ASN A 41 -3.45 0.66 34.04
N ARG A 42 -2.42 -0.17 33.97
CA ARG A 42 -1.27 0.07 33.07
C ARG A 42 -1.61 -0.23 31.60
N LEU A 43 -2.86 -0.61 31.30
CA LEU A 43 -3.36 -1.00 29.98
C LEU A 43 -2.56 -2.15 29.35
N THR A 44 -1.87 -2.96 30.15
CA THR A 44 -1.02 -4.08 29.69
C THR A 44 -1.81 -5.08 28.86
N HIS A 45 -3.09 -5.29 29.20
CA HIS A 45 -4.05 -6.12 28.49
C HIS A 45 -4.38 -5.64 27.08
N VAL A 46 -4.16 -4.37 26.73
CA VAL A 46 -4.45 -3.83 25.39
C VAL A 46 -3.26 -4.06 24.47
N VAL A 47 -3.39 -4.89 23.45
CA VAL A 47 -2.33 -5.10 22.45
C VAL A 47 -2.71 -4.43 21.14
N PHE A 48 -1.94 -3.41 20.75
CA PHE A 48 -2.15 -2.72 19.49
C PHE A 48 -1.54 -3.51 18.32
N VAL A 49 -2.34 -3.74 17.27
CA VAL A 49 -1.93 -4.38 16.02
C VAL A 49 -2.09 -3.37 14.89
N PRO A 50 -1.00 -3.00 14.19
CA PRO A 50 -1.09 -2.01 13.13
C PRO A 50 -2.01 -2.49 12.01
N GLY A 51 -2.94 -1.61 11.65
CA GLY A 51 -3.92 -1.85 10.62
C GLY A 51 -3.29 -2.06 9.24
N MET A 52 -3.58 -3.20 8.60
CA MET A 52 -2.99 -3.52 7.31
C MET A 52 -3.50 -2.60 6.20
N PHE A 53 -4.71 -2.05 6.32
CA PHE A 53 -5.20 -1.05 5.36
C PHE A 53 -4.38 0.24 5.43
N HIS A 54 -4.11 0.75 6.63
CA HIS A 54 -3.26 1.94 6.81
C HIS A 54 -1.81 1.68 6.42
N ILE A 55 -1.28 0.48 6.69
CA ILE A 55 0.04 0.06 6.16
C ILE A 55 0.04 0.14 4.63
N LYS A 56 -0.94 -0.47 3.96
CA LYS A 56 -1.05 -0.47 2.49
C LYS A 56 -1.20 0.94 1.92
N MET A 57 -1.91 1.84 2.62
CA MET A 57 -1.98 3.26 2.27
C MET A 57 -0.60 3.93 2.36
N SER A 58 0.14 3.67 3.43
CA SER A 58 1.49 4.20 3.60
C SER A 58 2.47 3.66 2.55
N CYS A 59 2.36 2.38 2.17
CA CYS A 59 3.13 1.78 1.07
C CYS A 59 2.84 2.48 -0.27
N ALA A 60 1.55 2.65 -0.64
CA ALA A 60 1.16 3.32 -1.88
C ALA A 60 1.67 4.76 -1.94
N ASN A 61 1.48 5.52 -0.86
CA ASN A 61 1.98 6.89 -0.78
C ASN A 61 3.51 6.94 -0.89
N SER A 62 4.23 5.94 -0.36
CA SER A 62 5.68 5.86 -0.49
C SER A 62 6.13 5.70 -1.95
N VAL A 63 5.48 4.81 -2.71
CA VAL A 63 5.75 4.66 -4.15
C VAL A 63 5.45 5.96 -4.89
N CYS A 64 4.33 6.63 -4.58
CA CYS A 64 3.99 7.92 -5.19
C CYS A 64 5.00 9.02 -4.84
N LYS A 65 5.45 9.13 -3.60
CA LYS A 65 6.46 10.11 -3.16
C LYS A 65 7.79 9.91 -3.90
N ILE A 66 8.22 8.65 -4.03
CA ILE A 66 9.49 8.31 -4.70
C ILE A 66 9.43 8.57 -6.20
N HIS A 67 8.35 8.21 -6.88
CA HIS A 67 8.33 8.13 -8.34
C HIS A 67 7.47 9.19 -9.03
N ILE A 68 6.35 9.59 -8.43
CA ILE A 68 5.41 10.56 -9.02
C ILE A 68 5.76 11.96 -8.54
N GLU A 69 5.87 12.16 -7.22
CA GLU A 69 6.12 13.47 -6.65
C GLU A 69 7.52 13.99 -6.98
N SER A 70 8.53 13.12 -6.97
CA SER A 70 9.90 13.49 -7.33
C SER A 70 10.06 13.92 -8.79
N THR A 71 9.13 13.53 -9.66
CA THR A 71 9.16 13.78 -11.11
C THR A 71 8.05 14.69 -11.62
N LYS A 72 7.17 15.20 -10.74
CA LYS A 72 6.11 16.14 -11.12
C LYS A 72 6.69 17.43 -11.70
N PRO A 73 6.04 18.04 -12.71
CA PRO A 73 6.48 19.31 -13.27
C PRO A 73 6.47 20.41 -12.19
N THR A 74 7.50 21.26 -12.21
CA THR A 74 7.47 22.49 -11.41
C THR A 74 6.68 23.57 -12.17
N LYS A 75 6.19 24.61 -11.47
CA LYS A 75 5.37 25.69 -12.07
C LYS A 75 5.98 26.36 -13.31
N ARG A 76 7.28 26.19 -13.57
CA ARG A 76 8.03 26.83 -14.66
C ARG A 76 8.71 25.84 -15.62
N ALA A 77 8.49 24.53 -15.48
CA ALA A 77 9.15 23.51 -16.28
C ALA A 77 8.16 22.67 -17.07
N ALA A 78 8.53 22.31 -18.30
CA ALA A 78 7.77 21.36 -19.10
C ALA A 78 7.70 19.98 -18.41
N PRO A 79 6.61 19.22 -18.61
CA PRO A 79 6.50 17.86 -18.10
C PRO A 79 7.64 16.97 -18.60
N LEU A 80 8.20 16.18 -17.68
CA LEU A 80 9.23 15.18 -18.01
C LEU A 80 8.56 14.01 -18.73
N LYS A 81 8.64 13.98 -20.06
CA LYS A 81 7.97 12.97 -20.92
C LYS A 81 8.34 11.52 -20.57
N ASP A 82 9.54 11.28 -20.04
CA ASP A 82 10.05 9.96 -19.65
C ASP A 82 9.78 9.59 -18.18
N SER A 83 8.97 10.37 -17.47
CA SER A 83 8.74 10.18 -16.04
C SER A 83 7.51 9.32 -15.73
N VAL A 84 7.53 8.69 -14.56
CA VAL A 84 6.35 8.00 -13.99
C VAL A 84 5.17 8.97 -13.85
N PHE A 85 5.41 10.23 -13.50
CA PHE A 85 4.35 11.24 -13.50
C PHE A 85 3.68 11.39 -14.87
N ALA A 86 4.45 11.45 -15.96
CA ALA A 86 3.89 11.52 -17.32
C ALA A 86 3.06 10.28 -17.65
N PHE A 87 3.51 9.08 -17.27
CA PHE A 87 2.73 7.86 -17.44
C PHE A 87 1.39 7.91 -16.68
N CYS A 88 1.40 8.40 -15.45
CA CYS A 88 0.16 8.64 -14.70
C CYS A 88 -0.76 9.67 -15.38
N ALA A 89 -0.19 10.72 -15.98
CA ALA A 89 -0.95 11.71 -16.74
C ALA A 89 -1.61 11.12 -18.00
N HIS A 90 -0.97 10.15 -18.67
CA HIS A 90 -1.60 9.41 -19.78
C HIS A 90 -2.77 8.54 -19.31
N LEU A 91 -2.70 7.98 -18.09
CA LEU A 91 -3.81 7.19 -17.51
C LEU A 91 -5.01 8.07 -17.12
N ARG A 92 -4.75 9.28 -16.61
CA ARG A 92 -5.80 10.21 -16.15
C ARG A 92 -5.53 11.65 -16.61
N PRO A 93 -5.69 11.94 -17.91
CA PRO A 93 -5.31 13.24 -18.49
C PRO A 93 -6.12 14.42 -17.93
N LYS A 94 -7.34 14.17 -17.45
CA LYS A 94 -8.22 15.18 -16.85
C LYS A 94 -7.95 15.44 -15.36
N GLU A 95 -7.15 14.61 -14.70
CA GLU A 95 -6.88 14.68 -13.25
C GLU A 95 -5.41 14.94 -12.93
N THR A 96 -4.62 15.44 -13.89
CA THR A 96 -3.17 15.68 -13.74
C THR A 96 -2.83 16.62 -12.58
N ALA A 97 -3.65 17.65 -12.34
CA ALA A 97 -3.50 18.55 -11.20
C ALA A 97 -3.68 17.81 -9.85
N LYS A 98 -4.63 16.87 -9.79
CA LYS A 98 -4.90 16.05 -8.60
C LYS A 98 -3.78 15.02 -8.35
N ILE A 99 -3.19 14.50 -9.43
CA ILE A 99 -1.99 13.64 -9.34
C ILE A 99 -0.79 14.44 -8.81
N ALA A 100 -0.63 15.70 -9.23
CA ALA A 100 0.50 16.55 -8.84
C ALA A 100 0.41 17.10 -7.41
N SER A 101 -0.80 17.18 -6.84
CA SER A 101 -1.05 17.67 -5.49
C SER A 101 -0.95 16.54 -4.47
N LYS A 102 -2.09 16.04 -3.97
CA LYS A 102 -2.21 15.00 -2.94
C LYS A 102 -3.27 13.99 -3.40
N PRO A 103 -2.92 13.04 -4.29
CA PRO A 103 -3.88 12.04 -4.75
C PRO A 103 -4.30 11.15 -3.58
N GLY A 104 -5.60 10.90 -3.42
CA GLY A 104 -6.12 9.98 -2.41
C GLY A 104 -5.70 8.52 -2.66
N PHE A 105 -5.81 7.67 -1.64
CA PHE A 105 -5.31 6.28 -1.69
C PHE A 105 -5.78 5.48 -2.90
N ARG A 106 -7.08 5.53 -3.24
CA ARG A 106 -7.64 4.80 -4.38
C ARG A 106 -6.98 5.22 -5.71
N MET A 107 -6.72 6.52 -5.89
CA MET A 107 -6.03 7.01 -7.07
C MET A 107 -4.58 6.51 -7.09
N GLN A 108 -3.87 6.58 -5.96
CA GLN A 108 -2.50 6.07 -5.86
C GLN A 108 -2.44 4.57 -6.20
N HIS A 109 -3.29 3.75 -5.57
CA HIS A 109 -3.38 2.31 -5.80
C HIS A 109 -3.62 1.98 -7.28
N THR A 110 -4.59 2.64 -7.92
CA THR A 110 -4.93 2.40 -9.33
C THR A 110 -3.82 2.86 -10.27
N LEU A 111 -3.18 4.01 -10.02
CA LEU A 111 -2.08 4.49 -10.84
C LEU A 111 -0.86 3.57 -10.77
N ILE A 112 -0.45 3.14 -9.57
CA ILE A 112 0.70 2.24 -9.38
C ILE A 112 0.47 0.95 -10.16
N ASN A 113 -0.67 0.30 -9.96
CA ASN A 113 -0.96 -0.98 -10.59
C ASN A 113 -1.09 -0.88 -12.12
N ASN A 114 -1.72 0.18 -12.64
CA ASN A 114 -1.88 0.34 -14.08
C ASN A 114 -0.57 0.69 -14.79
N VAL A 115 0.27 1.56 -14.22
CA VAL A 115 1.60 1.86 -14.78
C VAL A 115 2.49 0.62 -14.70
N LEU A 116 2.44 -0.12 -13.59
CA LEU A 116 3.18 -1.38 -13.44
C LEU A 116 2.72 -2.41 -14.47
N ALA A 117 1.42 -2.63 -14.65
CA ALA A 117 0.89 -3.58 -15.62
C ALA A 117 1.35 -3.23 -17.05
N ALA A 118 1.27 -1.96 -17.45
CA ALA A 118 1.76 -1.52 -18.75
C ALA A 118 3.27 -1.76 -18.91
N SER A 119 4.06 -1.42 -17.89
CA SER A 119 5.51 -1.62 -17.92
C SER A 119 5.90 -3.09 -18.00
N ILE A 120 5.33 -3.95 -17.15
CA ILE A 120 5.63 -5.38 -17.13
C ILE A 120 5.19 -6.04 -18.43
N LEU A 121 4.02 -5.74 -18.97
CA LEU A 121 3.59 -6.26 -20.28
C LEU A 121 4.53 -5.85 -21.42
N LEU A 122 5.07 -4.64 -21.38
CA LEU A 122 6.09 -4.21 -22.34
C LEU A 122 7.42 -4.95 -22.15
N CYS A 123 7.83 -5.23 -20.90
CA CYS A 123 9.02 -6.05 -20.61
C CYS A 123 8.84 -7.49 -21.11
N TRP A 124 7.66 -8.08 -20.90
CA TRP A 124 7.29 -9.39 -21.44
C TRP A 124 7.40 -9.43 -22.96
N LYS A 125 6.81 -8.43 -23.65
CA LYS A 125 6.94 -8.31 -25.12
C LYS A 125 8.40 -8.37 -25.57
N LYS A 126 9.29 -7.60 -24.92
CA LYS A 126 10.71 -7.56 -25.26
C LYS A 126 11.42 -8.89 -25.03
N GLU A 127 11.15 -9.58 -23.93
CA GLU A 127 11.77 -10.89 -23.65
C GLU A 127 11.26 -11.98 -24.59
N VAL A 128 9.96 -11.96 -24.87
CA VAL A 128 9.33 -12.89 -25.81
C VAL A 128 9.89 -12.72 -27.22
N GLU A 129 10.02 -11.47 -27.68
CA GLU A 129 10.65 -11.14 -28.97
C GLU A 129 12.11 -11.61 -29.01
N ALA A 130 12.89 -11.31 -27.96
CA ALA A 130 14.30 -11.67 -27.91
C ALA A 130 14.57 -13.19 -27.84
N ARG A 131 13.65 -13.96 -27.23
CA ARG A 131 13.85 -15.40 -26.97
C ARG A 131 13.20 -16.30 -28.01
N TYR A 132 12.01 -15.90 -28.47
CA TYR A 132 11.15 -16.75 -29.30
C TYR A 132 10.80 -16.09 -30.64
N GLY A 133 11.18 -14.83 -30.88
CA GLY A 133 10.97 -14.14 -32.14
C GLY A 133 9.54 -13.63 -32.40
N TYR A 134 8.63 -13.72 -31.42
CA TYR A 134 7.27 -13.19 -31.56
C TYR A 134 7.22 -11.68 -31.33
N THR A 135 6.45 -10.97 -32.14
CA THR A 135 6.38 -9.50 -32.10
C THR A 135 5.43 -8.97 -31.03
N SER A 136 4.59 -9.84 -30.46
CA SER A 136 3.66 -9.54 -29.38
C SER A 136 3.51 -10.71 -28.39
N VAL A 137 3.05 -10.40 -27.18
CA VAL A 137 2.75 -11.42 -26.17
C VAL A 137 1.55 -12.25 -26.64
N GLU A 138 0.59 -11.62 -27.31
CA GLU A 138 -0.61 -12.26 -27.82
C GLU A 138 -0.33 -13.29 -28.93
N GLU A 139 0.66 -13.03 -29.79
CA GLU A 139 1.14 -14.01 -30.78
C GLU A 139 1.84 -15.20 -30.13
N TRP A 140 2.69 -14.92 -29.14
CA TRP A 140 3.35 -15.98 -28.37
C TRP A 140 2.35 -16.84 -27.59
N LEU A 141 1.31 -16.26 -27.00
CA LEU A 141 0.26 -17.04 -26.32
C LEU A 141 -0.48 -18.00 -27.26
N LYS A 142 -0.59 -17.68 -28.56
CA LYS A 142 -1.20 -18.58 -29.55
C LYS A 142 -0.31 -19.78 -29.88
N SER A 143 0.98 -19.75 -29.54
CA SER A 143 1.86 -20.91 -29.67
C SER A 143 1.75 -21.87 -28.47
N GLU A 144 0.80 -21.65 -27.56
CA GLU A 144 0.54 -22.47 -26.37
C GLU A 144 1.79 -22.71 -25.51
N PRO A 145 2.43 -21.63 -25.00
CA PRO A 145 3.65 -21.75 -24.21
C PRO A 145 3.42 -22.53 -22.91
N THR A 146 4.42 -23.30 -22.51
CA THR A 146 4.38 -24.12 -21.30
C THR A 146 4.51 -23.27 -20.04
N ASN A 147 4.17 -23.85 -18.88
CA ASN A 147 4.39 -23.19 -17.59
C ASN A 147 5.88 -22.84 -17.37
N ASP A 148 6.79 -23.69 -17.84
CA ASP A 148 8.23 -23.44 -17.75
C ASP A 148 8.66 -22.25 -18.61
N ASP A 149 8.01 -22.03 -19.76
CA ASP A 149 8.23 -20.83 -20.57
C ASP A 149 7.76 -19.57 -19.82
N PHE A 150 6.58 -19.61 -19.18
CA PHE A 150 6.10 -18.50 -18.34
C PHE A 150 7.07 -18.19 -17.19
N ILE A 151 7.57 -19.21 -16.50
CA ILE A 151 8.55 -19.05 -15.41
C ILE A 151 9.85 -18.47 -15.96
N THR A 152 10.32 -18.95 -17.10
CA THR A 152 11.56 -18.50 -17.75
C THR A 152 11.48 -17.03 -18.14
N VAL A 153 10.41 -16.62 -18.81
CA VAL A 153 10.20 -15.21 -19.17
C VAL A 153 10.02 -14.35 -17.91
N SER A 154 9.28 -14.81 -16.90
CA SER A 154 9.11 -14.09 -15.62
C SER A 154 10.45 -13.81 -14.94
N LYS A 155 11.31 -14.83 -14.82
CA LYS A 155 12.65 -14.71 -14.24
C LYS A 155 13.51 -13.72 -15.04
N ALA A 156 13.44 -13.77 -16.36
CA ALA A 156 14.15 -12.85 -17.23
C ALA A 156 13.68 -11.40 -17.06
N VAL A 157 12.37 -11.19 -16.96
CA VAL A 157 11.79 -9.86 -16.73
C VAL A 157 12.29 -9.28 -15.40
N VAL A 158 12.28 -10.08 -14.33
CA VAL A 158 12.79 -9.66 -13.02
C VAL A 158 14.29 -9.34 -13.09
N HIS A 159 15.09 -10.21 -13.71
CA HIS A 159 16.52 -10.01 -13.80
C HIS A 159 16.92 -8.77 -14.63
N THR A 160 16.20 -8.49 -15.71
CA THR A 160 16.59 -7.45 -16.69
C THR A 160 15.92 -6.10 -16.43
N TYR A 161 14.67 -6.08 -15.94
CA TYR A 161 13.82 -4.89 -15.88
C TYR A 161 13.34 -4.50 -14.47
N VAL A 162 13.82 -5.19 -13.44
CA VAL A 162 13.54 -4.86 -12.05
C VAL A 162 14.86 -4.56 -11.34
N ALA A 163 14.93 -3.43 -10.65
CA ALA A 163 16.11 -3.09 -9.86
C ALA A 163 16.35 -4.13 -8.76
N PRO A 164 17.60 -4.52 -8.49
CA PRO A 164 17.91 -5.29 -7.27
C PRO A 164 17.62 -4.45 -6.01
N LEU A 165 17.68 -5.11 -4.85
CA LEU A 165 17.32 -4.53 -3.55
C LEU A 165 18.05 -3.23 -3.21
N ALA A 166 19.32 -3.08 -3.60
CA ALA A 166 20.07 -1.83 -3.39
C ALA A 166 20.93 -1.49 -4.63
N VAL A 167 20.52 -0.48 -5.38
CA VAL A 167 21.16 -0.03 -6.62
C VAL A 167 21.98 1.23 -6.38
N SER A 168 23.20 1.27 -6.93
CA SER A 168 23.99 2.50 -7.03
C SER A 168 23.46 3.37 -8.17
N LYS A 169 23.37 4.69 -7.94
CA LYS A 169 22.92 5.63 -8.97
C LYS A 169 23.86 5.61 -10.17
N SER A 170 23.36 5.42 -11.39
CA SER A 170 24.21 5.59 -12.57
C SER A 170 24.53 7.07 -12.80
N ASN A 171 25.76 7.32 -13.27
CA ASN A 171 26.20 8.67 -13.64
C ASN A 171 26.00 8.86 -15.16
N PRO A 172 25.08 9.73 -15.61
CA PRO A 172 24.91 10.00 -17.04
C PRO A 172 26.13 10.66 -17.69
N GLY A 173 26.98 11.35 -16.92
CA GLY A 173 28.28 11.84 -17.40
C GLY A 173 29.29 10.72 -17.72
N MET A 174 29.02 9.50 -17.22
CA MET A 174 29.80 8.29 -17.47
C MET A 174 28.99 7.26 -18.25
N LYS A 175 28.26 7.71 -19.29
CA LYS A 175 27.41 6.88 -20.17
C LYS A 175 26.24 6.16 -19.47
N GLY A 176 25.87 6.53 -18.24
CA GLY A 176 24.68 5.98 -17.56
C GLY A 176 23.35 6.37 -18.21
N ASP A 177 22.28 5.62 -17.91
CA ASP A 177 20.94 5.83 -18.43
C ASP A 177 19.92 6.05 -17.30
N VAL A 178 19.65 7.31 -17.00
CA VAL A 178 18.81 7.68 -15.86
C VAL A 178 17.33 7.31 -16.06
N VAL A 179 16.86 7.29 -17.31
CA VAL A 179 15.47 6.94 -17.62
C VAL A 179 15.25 5.45 -17.37
N LYS A 180 16.17 4.61 -17.88
CA LYS A 180 16.11 3.17 -17.62
C LYS A 180 16.23 2.88 -16.13
N ASP A 181 17.18 3.49 -15.43
CA ASP A 181 17.34 3.33 -13.97
C ASP A 181 16.05 3.68 -13.21
N ALA A 182 15.40 4.79 -13.57
CA ALA A 182 14.16 5.20 -12.93
C ALA A 182 13.05 4.15 -13.13
N MET A 183 12.95 3.54 -14.32
CA MET A 183 12.00 2.46 -14.57
C MET A 183 12.34 1.15 -13.86
N LEU A 184 13.62 0.78 -13.77
CA LEU A 184 14.04 -0.38 -12.98
C LEU A 184 13.62 -0.23 -11.51
N LEU A 185 13.87 0.95 -10.95
CA LEU A 185 13.50 1.32 -9.58
C LEU A 185 11.97 1.36 -9.40
N PHE A 186 11.23 1.98 -10.32
CA PHE A 186 9.77 1.99 -10.28
C PHE A 186 9.20 0.58 -10.30
N ASN A 187 9.67 -0.28 -11.22
CA ASN A 187 9.20 -1.66 -11.33
C ASN A 187 9.44 -2.44 -10.03
N ARG A 188 10.61 -2.27 -9.39
CA ARG A 188 10.89 -2.91 -8.10
C ARG A 188 9.92 -2.47 -7.02
N ASP A 189 9.77 -1.17 -6.82
CA ASP A 189 8.96 -0.63 -5.73
C ASP A 189 7.46 -0.89 -5.96
N ALA A 190 7.00 -0.81 -7.21
CA ALA A 190 5.62 -1.12 -7.59
C ALA A 190 5.32 -2.63 -7.52
N LEU A 191 6.25 -3.52 -7.90
CA LEU A 191 6.11 -4.96 -7.69
C LEU A 191 6.06 -5.31 -6.20
N LEU A 192 6.91 -4.68 -5.37
CA LEU A 192 6.84 -4.84 -3.92
C LEU A 192 5.45 -4.46 -3.39
N TYR A 193 4.86 -3.38 -3.89
CA TYR A 193 3.49 -2.97 -3.56
C TYR A 193 2.43 -3.97 -4.01
N ALA A 194 2.54 -4.47 -5.25
CA ALA A 194 1.64 -5.48 -5.79
C ALA A 194 1.71 -6.78 -4.99
N MET A 195 2.91 -7.27 -4.66
CA MET A 195 3.13 -8.45 -3.83
C MET A 195 2.56 -8.28 -2.42
N THR A 196 2.76 -7.10 -1.80
CA THR A 196 2.22 -6.80 -0.46
C THR A 196 0.69 -6.80 -0.49
N SER A 197 0.10 -6.23 -1.55
CA SER A 197 -1.34 -6.21 -1.75
C SER A 197 -1.90 -7.61 -1.98
N HIS A 198 -1.23 -8.42 -2.79
CA HIS A 198 -1.62 -9.79 -3.06
C HIS A 198 -1.56 -10.65 -1.80
N ALA A 199 -0.45 -10.60 -1.05
CA ALA A 199 -0.29 -11.33 0.21
C ALA A 199 -1.38 -10.96 1.25
N ALA A 200 -1.71 -9.67 1.34
CA ALA A 200 -2.80 -9.20 2.19
C ALA A 200 -4.17 -9.74 1.74
N ASN A 201 -4.43 -9.75 0.43
CA ASN A 201 -5.71 -10.20 -0.13
C ASN A 201 -5.87 -11.73 -0.05
N THR A 202 -4.79 -12.49 -0.13
CA THR A 202 -4.78 -13.96 0.04
C THR A 202 -4.74 -14.40 1.50
N GLY A 203 -4.54 -13.48 2.45
CA GLY A 203 -4.38 -13.79 3.87
C GLY A 203 -3.03 -14.44 4.22
N ASP A 204 -2.01 -14.30 3.38
CA ASP A 204 -0.66 -14.82 3.61
C ASP A 204 0.12 -13.90 4.55
N VAL A 205 -0.13 -14.05 5.85
CA VAL A 205 0.49 -13.25 6.93
C VAL A 205 2.01 -13.40 6.94
N GLY A 206 2.52 -14.62 6.70
CA GLY A 206 3.96 -14.88 6.69
C GLY A 206 4.67 -14.09 5.59
N ARG A 207 4.08 -14.03 4.39
CA ARG A 207 4.61 -13.19 3.31
C ARG A 207 4.46 -11.70 3.60
N VAL A 208 3.38 -11.27 4.25
CA VAL A 208 3.24 -9.87 4.70
C VAL A 208 4.39 -9.49 5.64
N GLU A 209 4.67 -10.29 6.67
CA GLU A 209 5.78 -10.06 7.62
C GLU A 209 7.13 -9.88 6.88
N GLN A 210 7.44 -10.76 5.93
CA GLN A 210 8.66 -10.68 5.12
C GLN A 210 8.73 -9.41 4.28
N LEU A 211 7.63 -9.03 3.63
CA LEU A 211 7.59 -7.86 2.75
C LEU A 211 7.68 -6.54 3.54
N LEU A 212 7.16 -6.50 4.77
CA LEU A 212 7.23 -5.32 5.64
C LEU A 212 8.66 -4.92 6.01
N ILE A 213 9.61 -5.86 6.03
CA ILE A 213 11.03 -5.56 6.24
C ILE A 213 11.55 -4.59 5.16
N PHE A 214 11.17 -4.80 3.90
CA PHE A 214 11.56 -3.90 2.82
C PHE A 214 10.87 -2.54 2.92
N TRP A 215 9.61 -2.51 3.35
CA TRP A 215 8.88 -1.26 3.60
C TRP A 215 9.48 -0.45 4.73
N ILE A 216 9.98 -1.07 5.80
CA ILE A 216 10.70 -0.38 6.87
C ILE A 216 11.89 0.41 6.30
N TYR A 217 12.70 -0.21 5.44
CA TYR A 217 13.81 0.50 4.78
C TYR A 217 13.32 1.62 3.87
N ILE A 218 12.28 1.37 3.06
CA ILE A 218 11.70 2.42 2.20
C ILE A 218 11.24 3.61 3.03
N TRP A 219 10.44 3.38 4.08
CA TRP A 219 9.93 4.43 4.95
C TRP A 219 11.07 5.21 5.62
N LYS A 220 12.10 4.52 6.14
CA LYS A 220 13.27 5.21 6.69
C LYS A 220 13.98 6.06 5.64
N GLY A 221 14.12 5.55 4.41
CA GLY A 221 14.79 6.24 3.31
C GLY A 221 14.06 7.46 2.76
N ILE A 222 12.74 7.56 2.93
CA ILE A 222 11.92 8.70 2.48
C ILE A 222 11.48 9.64 3.61
N GLY A 223 12.00 9.44 4.82
CA GLY A 223 11.71 10.27 5.99
C GLY A 223 10.44 9.90 6.77
N LYS A 224 9.76 8.79 6.42
CA LYS A 224 8.57 8.31 7.15
C LYS A 224 8.96 7.54 8.42
N HIS A 225 9.58 8.24 9.36
CA HIS A 225 10.24 7.63 10.51
C HIS A 225 9.27 6.94 11.47
N LYS A 226 8.06 7.49 11.62
CA LYS A 226 7.07 6.91 12.55
C LYS A 226 6.55 5.54 12.08
N TYR A 227 6.19 5.41 10.81
CA TYR A 227 5.79 4.12 10.24
C TYR A 227 6.93 3.09 10.32
N ALA A 228 8.15 3.50 9.98
CA ALA A 228 9.32 2.62 10.09
C ALA A 228 9.51 2.11 11.53
N ALA A 229 9.52 3.02 12.52
CA ALA A 229 9.71 2.66 13.92
C ALA A 229 8.59 1.77 14.46
N HIS A 230 7.33 2.16 14.19
CA HIS A 230 6.17 1.44 14.68
C HIS A 230 6.10 0.00 14.14
N ILE A 231 6.30 -0.19 12.83
CA ILE A 231 6.27 -1.53 12.23
C ILE A 231 7.49 -2.35 12.65
N SER A 232 8.67 -1.73 12.82
CA SER A 232 9.85 -2.44 13.33
C SER A 232 9.62 -2.96 14.75
N LYS A 233 9.08 -2.12 15.64
CA LYS A 233 8.77 -2.52 17.02
C LYS A 233 7.70 -3.62 17.05
N PHE A 234 6.64 -3.47 16.27
CA PHE A 234 5.59 -4.48 16.16
C PHE A 234 6.14 -5.84 15.69
N LEU A 235 6.97 -5.87 14.64
CA LEU A 235 7.55 -7.12 14.15
C LEU A 235 8.51 -7.72 15.19
N LEU A 236 9.34 -6.91 15.84
CA LEU A 236 10.21 -7.38 16.93
C LEU A 236 9.40 -8.01 18.06
N ASP A 237 8.32 -7.37 18.49
CA ASP A 237 7.43 -7.91 19.52
C ASP A 237 6.72 -9.19 19.04
N LEU A 238 6.31 -9.25 17.78
CA LEU A 238 5.65 -10.42 17.21
C LEU A 238 6.57 -11.65 17.09
N HIS A 239 7.86 -11.44 16.85
CA HIS A 239 8.83 -12.52 16.69
C HIS A 239 9.52 -12.91 18.01
N GLU A 240 9.90 -11.93 18.82
CA GLU A 240 10.78 -12.14 19.98
C GLU A 240 10.17 -11.67 21.31
N GLY A 241 9.24 -10.71 21.28
CA GLY A 241 8.72 -10.07 22.50
C GLY A 241 7.52 -10.78 23.14
N TRP A 242 6.55 -11.21 22.34
CA TRP A 242 5.29 -11.78 22.83
C TRP A 242 5.36 -13.30 22.98
N PRO A 243 4.65 -13.87 23.98
CA PRO A 243 4.53 -15.32 24.10
C PRO A 243 4.02 -15.96 22.80
N PRO A 244 4.53 -17.14 22.39
CA PRO A 244 4.18 -17.76 21.11
C PRO A 244 2.68 -17.90 20.86
N ARG A 245 1.89 -18.16 21.92
CA ARG A 245 0.43 -18.25 21.85
C ARG A 245 -0.22 -16.90 21.49
N LEU A 246 0.24 -15.80 22.08
CA LEU A 246 -0.24 -14.45 21.79
C LEU A 246 0.16 -14.04 20.38
N ALA A 247 1.43 -14.25 19.99
CA ALA A 247 1.90 -13.95 18.65
C ALA A 247 1.10 -14.71 17.57
N ARG A 248 0.78 -15.99 17.82
CA ARG A 248 -0.11 -16.77 16.94
C ARG A 248 -1.51 -16.19 16.89
N ALA A 249 -2.10 -15.81 18.02
CA ALA A 249 -3.43 -15.19 18.06
C ALA A 249 -3.47 -13.89 17.25
N ILE A 250 -2.44 -13.04 17.36
CA ILE A 250 -2.32 -11.79 16.60
C ILE A 250 -2.24 -12.08 15.09
N ARG A 251 -1.40 -13.02 14.66
CA ARG A 251 -1.32 -13.42 13.24
C ARG A 251 -2.67 -13.88 12.69
N LEU A 252 -3.41 -14.69 13.45
CA LEU A 252 -4.73 -15.19 13.05
C LEU A 252 -5.81 -14.10 13.01
N ASN A 253 -5.62 -12.99 13.74
CA ASN A 253 -6.57 -11.89 13.80
C ASN A 253 -6.11 -10.64 13.03
N TRP A 254 -5.03 -10.71 12.25
CA TRP A 254 -4.57 -9.55 11.48
C TRP A 254 -5.46 -9.28 10.25
N PHE A 255 -6.04 -10.35 9.71
CA PHE A 255 -6.93 -10.34 8.54
C PHE A 255 -8.24 -11.03 8.83
N VAL A 256 -9.28 -10.59 8.15
CA VAL A 256 -10.58 -11.24 8.08
C VAL A 256 -11.00 -11.34 6.62
N ASN A 257 -11.82 -12.33 6.27
CA ASN A 257 -12.38 -12.46 4.92
C ASN A 257 -13.90 -12.22 4.98
N PRO A 258 -14.37 -10.96 4.85
CA PRO A 258 -15.80 -10.65 4.96
C PRO A 258 -16.64 -11.27 3.84
N THR A 259 -16.04 -11.60 2.70
CA THR A 259 -16.77 -12.10 1.51
C THR A 259 -16.79 -13.63 1.43
N GLY A 260 -15.89 -14.30 2.15
CA GLY A 260 -15.66 -15.75 2.05
C GLY A 260 -15.06 -16.21 0.72
N LYS A 261 -14.67 -15.29 -0.18
CA LYS A 261 -14.16 -15.61 -1.52
C LYS A 261 -12.64 -15.66 -1.55
N PRO A 262 -12.03 -16.37 -2.53
CA PRO A 262 -10.61 -16.23 -2.83
C PRO A 262 -10.24 -14.75 -3.02
N ASP A 263 -9.07 -14.35 -2.53
CA ASP A 263 -8.57 -12.97 -2.52
C ASP A 263 -9.46 -11.94 -1.77
N GLY A 264 -10.40 -12.43 -0.96
CA GLY A 264 -11.36 -11.65 -0.18
C GLY A 264 -10.86 -11.17 1.19
N PHE A 265 -9.62 -11.50 1.58
CA PHE A 265 -9.09 -11.06 2.87
C PHE A 265 -8.84 -9.54 2.89
N ARG A 266 -9.14 -8.93 4.03
CA ARG A 266 -8.94 -7.51 4.32
C ARG A 266 -8.33 -7.39 5.71
N GLY A 267 -7.51 -6.36 5.93
CA GLY A 267 -7.07 -6.00 7.27
C GLY A 267 -8.28 -5.70 8.16
N VAL A 268 -8.23 -6.07 9.43
CA VAL A 268 -9.35 -5.81 10.36
C VAL A 268 -9.70 -4.32 10.41
N ASP A 269 -8.70 -3.45 10.38
CA ASP A 269 -8.87 -1.99 10.35
C ASP A 269 -9.66 -1.50 9.13
N TRP A 270 -9.60 -2.20 7.99
CA TRP A 270 -10.43 -1.89 6.81
C TRP A 270 -11.91 -2.09 7.09
N VAL A 271 -12.28 -3.19 7.77
CA VAL A 271 -13.67 -3.49 8.11
C VAL A 271 -14.18 -2.49 9.15
N ILE A 272 -13.34 -2.15 10.13
CA ILE A 272 -13.63 -1.10 11.10
C ILE A 272 -13.86 0.24 10.40
N GLU A 273 -12.99 0.61 9.44
CA GLU A 273 -13.12 1.88 8.74
C GLU A 273 -14.37 1.92 7.83
N ARG A 274 -14.71 0.80 7.19
CA ARG A 274 -15.98 0.67 6.46
C ARG A 274 -17.17 0.90 7.41
N ASN A 275 -17.11 0.36 8.62
CA ASN A 275 -18.13 0.60 9.64
C ASN A 275 -18.13 2.07 10.07
N ASN A 276 -16.98 2.70 10.33
CA ASN A 276 -16.88 4.11 10.66
C ASN A 276 -17.53 5.01 9.61
N LEU A 277 -17.29 4.74 8.33
CA LEU A 277 -17.91 5.46 7.21
C LEU A 277 -19.45 5.41 7.31
N ARG A 278 -20.00 4.22 7.52
CA ARG A 278 -21.45 3.99 7.66
C ARG A 278 -22.02 4.74 8.87
N HIS A 279 -21.35 4.66 10.02
CA HIS A 279 -21.76 5.38 11.23
C HIS A 279 -21.79 6.89 11.02
N LYS A 280 -20.77 7.45 10.35
CA LYS A 280 -20.59 8.90 10.24
C LYS A 280 -21.45 9.55 9.15
N HIS A 281 -21.70 8.83 8.06
CA HIS A 281 -22.32 9.39 6.86
C HIS A 281 -23.72 8.85 6.57
N THR A 282 -24.02 7.61 6.95
CA THR A 282 -25.31 6.98 6.64
C THR A 282 -26.24 6.98 7.84
N TYR A 283 -25.73 6.58 9.02
CA TYR A 283 -26.56 6.31 10.20
C TYR A 283 -26.33 7.28 11.36
N SER A 284 -25.66 8.41 11.12
CA SER A 284 -25.32 9.36 12.21
C SER A 284 -26.51 10.13 12.75
N GLY A 285 -27.69 10.02 12.13
CA GLY A 285 -28.78 10.99 12.30
C GLY A 285 -28.48 12.31 11.57
N GLN A 286 -29.47 13.20 11.56
CA GLN A 286 -29.42 14.51 10.90
C GLN A 286 -29.65 15.64 11.90
N GLY A 287 -29.03 16.80 11.67
CA GLY A 287 -29.18 18.00 12.49
C GLY A 287 -28.90 17.76 13.99
N PRO A 288 -29.81 18.14 14.91
CA PRO A 288 -29.59 18.03 16.35
C PRO A 288 -29.49 16.58 16.85
N ASN A 289 -29.94 15.60 16.06
CA ASN A 289 -29.86 14.18 16.41
C ASN A 289 -28.49 13.56 16.15
N ARG A 290 -27.57 14.30 15.51
CA ARG A 290 -26.19 13.85 15.25
C ARG A 290 -25.32 13.91 16.52
N THR A 291 -25.67 13.06 17.48
CA THR A 291 -25.02 12.97 18.79
C THR A 291 -24.29 11.64 18.95
N MET A 292 -23.25 11.62 19.79
CA MET A 292 -22.51 10.38 20.08
C MET A 292 -23.42 9.31 20.70
N LYS A 293 -24.34 9.71 21.59
CA LYS A 293 -25.32 8.80 22.20
C LYS A 293 -26.21 8.13 21.15
N PHE A 294 -26.64 8.88 20.14
CA PHE A 294 -27.43 8.33 19.04
C PHE A 294 -26.60 7.36 18.20
N ILE A 295 -25.38 7.75 17.81
CA ILE A 295 -24.47 6.88 17.05
C ILE A 295 -24.24 5.55 17.77
N ILE A 296 -23.87 5.59 19.06
CA ILE A 296 -23.66 4.38 19.89
C ILE A 296 -24.90 3.51 19.93
N LYS A 297 -26.09 4.11 20.08
CA LYS A 297 -27.37 3.36 20.07
C LYS A 297 -27.63 2.66 18.74
N GLN A 298 -27.24 3.28 17.62
CA GLN A 298 -27.45 2.74 16.28
C GLN A 298 -26.35 1.74 15.85
N SER A 299 -25.15 1.84 16.41
CA SER A 299 -23.97 1.05 16.03
C SER A 299 -24.23 -0.46 15.91
N PRO A 300 -24.88 -1.13 16.88
CA PRO A 300 -25.10 -2.57 16.81
C PRO A 300 -26.11 -2.99 15.72
N LEU A 301 -26.86 -2.04 15.16
CA LEU A 301 -27.97 -2.29 14.24
C LEU A 301 -27.59 -2.03 12.77
N ILE A 302 -26.36 -1.61 12.47
CA ILE A 302 -25.95 -1.22 11.12
C ILE A 302 -26.11 -2.36 10.10
N ASP A 303 -25.72 -3.57 10.47
CA ASP A 303 -25.84 -4.73 9.57
C ASP A 303 -27.31 -5.12 9.33
N LEU A 304 -28.15 -4.96 10.36
CA LEU A 304 -29.60 -5.14 10.24
C LEU A 304 -30.22 -4.08 9.31
N TYR A 305 -29.81 -2.82 9.45
CA TYR A 305 -30.27 -1.75 8.57
C TYR A 305 -29.91 -2.02 7.12
N GLN A 306 -28.68 -2.48 6.84
CA GLN A 306 -28.27 -2.84 5.48
C GLN A 306 -29.05 -4.01 4.91
N SER A 307 -29.23 -5.06 5.71
CA SER A 307 -29.99 -6.24 5.29
C SER A 307 -31.44 -5.86 4.97
N THR A 308 -32.02 -4.96 5.77
CA THR A 308 -33.37 -4.43 5.54
C THR A 308 -33.45 -3.60 4.26
N HIS A 309 -32.48 -2.71 4.02
CA HIS A 309 -32.39 -1.96 2.76
C HIS A 309 -32.32 -2.89 1.55
N HIS A 310 -31.47 -3.92 1.62
CA HIS A 310 -31.31 -4.88 0.53
C HIS A 310 -32.60 -5.68 0.28
N LEU A 311 -33.28 -6.10 1.35
CA LEU A 311 -34.56 -6.80 1.27
C LEU A 311 -35.64 -5.94 0.60
N ILE A 312 -35.72 -4.66 0.97
CA ILE A 312 -36.66 -3.70 0.38
C ILE A 312 -36.34 -3.50 -1.11
N GLU A 313 -35.06 -3.29 -1.46
CA GLU A 313 -34.64 -3.14 -2.86
C GLU A 313 -35.01 -4.36 -3.72
N GLN A 314 -34.80 -5.57 -3.20
CA GLN A 314 -35.22 -6.81 -3.85
C GLN A 314 -36.74 -6.89 -3.98
N GLY A 315 -37.48 -6.59 -2.90
CA GLY A 315 -38.95 -6.63 -2.89
C GLY A 315 -39.60 -5.68 -3.90
N PHE A 316 -38.99 -4.51 -4.13
CA PHE A 316 -39.44 -3.55 -5.14
C PHE A 316 -38.86 -3.80 -6.54
N SER A 317 -38.20 -4.94 -6.78
CA SER A 317 -37.55 -5.26 -8.06
C SER A 317 -36.60 -4.16 -8.54
N LEU A 318 -35.93 -3.46 -7.61
CA LEU A 318 -34.86 -2.50 -7.91
C LEU A 318 -33.54 -3.22 -8.27
N THR A 319 -33.64 -4.42 -8.84
CA THR A 319 -32.55 -5.36 -9.15
C THR A 319 -31.65 -4.89 -10.29
N GLY A 320 -32.08 -3.88 -11.06
CA GLY A 320 -31.27 -3.25 -12.12
C GLY A 320 -30.21 -2.26 -11.62
N ARG A 321 -30.16 -1.96 -10.31
CA ARG A 321 -29.11 -1.12 -9.74
C ARG A 321 -27.87 -1.98 -9.47
N THR A 322 -26.84 -1.84 -10.30
CA THR A 322 -25.55 -2.45 -10.00
C THR A 322 -24.93 -1.75 -8.79
N LEU A 323 -25.02 -2.38 -7.60
CA LEU A 323 -24.20 -1.98 -6.44
C LEU A 323 -22.69 -2.16 -6.71
N LYS A 324 -22.37 -2.97 -7.73
CA LYS A 324 -21.02 -3.21 -8.22
C LYS A 324 -20.76 -2.31 -9.40
N HIS A 325 -19.94 -1.28 -9.21
CA HIS A 325 -19.36 -0.59 -10.35
C HIS A 325 -18.41 -1.58 -11.04
N PRO A 326 -18.70 -2.03 -12.28
CA PRO A 326 -17.77 -2.90 -12.98
C PRO A 326 -16.44 -2.17 -13.11
N PRO A 327 -15.30 -2.88 -12.96
CA PRO A 327 -14.01 -2.26 -13.13
C PRO A 327 -13.94 -1.62 -14.54
N PRO A 328 -13.30 -0.46 -14.68
CA PRO A 328 -13.21 0.21 -15.96
C PRO A 328 -12.52 -0.70 -16.98
N LEU A 329 -12.99 -0.68 -18.23
CA LEU A 329 -12.34 -1.40 -19.33
C LEU A 329 -10.99 -0.73 -19.67
N MET A 330 -9.92 -1.21 -19.05
CA MET A 330 -8.59 -0.58 -19.12
C MET A 330 -7.77 -0.94 -20.37
N LYS A 331 -8.24 -1.87 -21.22
CA LYS A 331 -7.47 -2.40 -22.36
C LYS A 331 -6.86 -1.30 -23.25
N LYS A 332 -7.71 -0.43 -23.82
CA LYS A 332 -7.26 0.66 -24.71
C LYS A 332 -6.33 1.65 -24.01
N THR A 333 -6.60 1.94 -22.74
CA THR A 333 -5.79 2.86 -21.94
C THR A 333 -4.39 2.29 -21.67
N LEU A 334 -4.30 1.00 -21.36
CA LEU A 334 -3.04 0.30 -21.16
C LEU A 334 -2.27 0.12 -22.46
N GLU A 335 -2.95 -0.18 -23.58
CA GLU A 335 -2.35 -0.22 -24.92
C GLU A 335 -1.73 1.14 -25.27
N HIS A 336 -2.47 2.23 -25.10
CA HIS A 336 -1.96 3.58 -25.34
C HIS A 336 -0.73 3.89 -24.46
N LEU A 337 -0.77 3.54 -23.18
CA LEU A 337 0.36 3.76 -22.29
C LEU A 337 1.58 2.90 -22.68
N ARG A 338 1.37 1.65 -23.08
CA ARG A 338 2.42 0.74 -23.57
C ARG A 338 3.09 1.30 -24.81
N SER A 339 2.32 1.72 -25.81
CA SER A 339 2.84 2.36 -27.03
C SER A 339 3.65 3.61 -26.69
N TYR A 340 3.15 4.45 -25.77
CA TYR A 340 3.89 5.61 -25.31
C TYR A 340 5.23 5.22 -24.65
N MET A 341 5.24 4.26 -23.72
CA MET A 341 6.47 3.78 -23.08
C MET A 341 7.48 3.17 -24.08
N GLU A 342 6.97 2.47 -25.09
CA GLU A 342 7.75 1.87 -26.17
C GLU A 342 8.40 2.93 -27.06
N ASP A 343 7.65 3.95 -27.49
CA ASP A 343 8.17 5.10 -28.26
C ASP A 343 9.27 5.84 -27.51
N ARG A 344 9.09 5.99 -26.19
CA ARG A 344 10.09 6.59 -25.28
C ARG A 344 11.27 5.67 -25.02
N GLN A 345 11.17 4.39 -25.37
CA GLN A 345 12.19 3.34 -25.21
C GLN A 345 12.69 3.25 -23.76
N VAL A 346 11.77 3.29 -22.80
CA VAL A 346 12.09 3.42 -21.36
C VAL A 346 12.78 2.18 -20.77
N HIS A 347 12.63 1.02 -21.40
CA HIS A 347 13.29 -0.24 -21.01
C HIS A 347 14.52 -0.59 -21.86
N THR A 348 14.81 0.18 -22.92
CA THR A 348 16.01 -0.03 -23.76
C THR A 348 17.14 0.86 -23.25
N PHE A 349 18.35 0.32 -23.09
CA PHE A 349 19.49 1.11 -22.64
C PHE A 349 19.91 2.15 -23.71
N LYS A 350 20.05 3.40 -23.29
CA LYS A 350 20.57 4.49 -24.11
C LYS A 350 21.58 5.31 -23.30
N PRO A 351 22.86 5.32 -23.71
CA PRO A 351 23.91 5.99 -22.93
C PRO A 351 23.67 7.50 -22.86
N GLY A 352 23.84 8.08 -21.67
CA GLY A 352 23.78 9.53 -21.45
C GLY A 352 22.37 10.10 -21.31
N ARG A 353 21.30 9.27 -21.32
CA ARG A 353 19.93 9.76 -21.08
C ARG A 353 19.79 10.38 -19.69
N LYS A 354 19.15 11.55 -19.65
CA LYS A 354 18.89 12.33 -18.44
C LYS A 354 17.39 12.38 -18.16
N LEU A 355 17.04 12.36 -16.88
CA LEU A 355 15.69 12.61 -16.39
C LEU A 355 15.73 13.75 -15.38
N GLY A 356 15.15 14.90 -15.75
CA GLY A 356 14.98 16.06 -14.87
C GLY A 356 16.21 16.50 -14.07
N LYS A 357 16.00 17.38 -13.07
CA LYS A 357 17.00 17.68 -12.03
C LYS A 357 16.81 16.81 -10.79
N LYS A 358 15.56 16.63 -10.36
CA LYS A 358 15.17 15.70 -9.28
C LYS A 358 14.93 14.32 -9.88
N ARG A 359 15.36 13.28 -9.15
CA ARG A 359 15.27 11.87 -9.55
C ARG A 359 14.73 11.05 -8.40
N ALA A 360 14.03 9.97 -8.73
CA ALA A 360 13.71 8.93 -7.78
C ALA A 360 14.99 8.48 -7.07
N THR A 361 14.92 8.37 -5.74
CA THR A 361 16.02 7.86 -4.92
C THR A 361 15.73 6.42 -4.58
N ASP A 362 16.76 5.57 -4.59
CA ASP A 362 16.64 4.23 -4.03
C ASP A 362 16.40 4.31 -2.52
N ALA A 363 15.13 4.26 -2.13
CA ALA A 363 14.69 4.41 -0.75
C ALA A 363 15.15 3.24 0.12
N ILE A 364 15.23 2.01 -0.41
CA ILE A 364 15.76 0.87 0.33
C ILE A 364 17.22 1.13 0.69
N ARG A 365 18.05 1.48 -0.30
CA ARG A 365 19.47 1.79 -0.07
C ARG A 365 19.66 2.96 0.90
N ALA A 366 18.84 4.01 0.77
CA ALA A 366 18.89 5.16 1.68
C ALA A 366 18.51 4.74 3.12
N GLY A 367 17.47 3.93 3.28
CA GLY A 367 17.02 3.39 4.57
C GLY A 367 18.03 2.47 5.22
N MET A 368 18.64 1.55 4.47
CA MET A 368 19.70 0.67 4.97
C MET A 368 20.90 1.46 5.49
N LYS A 369 21.32 2.50 4.75
CA LYS A 369 22.39 3.41 5.21
C LYS A 369 22.01 4.12 6.50
N ALA A 370 20.79 4.64 6.59
CA ALA A 370 20.29 5.28 7.80
C ALA A 370 20.25 4.30 8.99
N PHE A 371 19.91 3.04 8.75
CA PHE A 371 19.89 2.00 9.79
C PHE A 371 21.30 1.67 10.30
N MET A 372 22.26 1.50 9.38
CA MET A 372 23.66 1.25 9.73
C MET A 372 24.29 2.40 10.54
N LEU A 373 23.91 3.65 10.25
CA LEU A 373 24.36 4.80 11.03
C LEU A 373 23.86 4.75 12.48
N VAL A 374 22.60 4.35 12.70
CA VAL A 374 22.03 4.21 14.05
C VAL A 374 22.72 3.08 14.82
N LEU A 375 23.01 1.94 14.18
CA LEU A 375 23.79 0.86 14.80
C LEU A 375 25.22 1.30 15.14
N GLY A 376 25.78 2.26 14.40
CA GLY A 376 27.09 2.86 14.66
C GLY A 376 27.09 3.96 15.73
N GLY A 377 25.99 4.18 16.45
CA GLY A 377 25.91 5.14 17.55
C GLY A 377 25.51 6.57 17.14
N ALA A 378 25.02 6.80 15.93
CA ALA A 378 24.45 8.10 15.56
C ALA A 378 23.04 8.28 16.13
N ASP A 379 22.73 9.49 16.62
CA ASP A 379 21.41 9.83 17.15
C ASP A 379 20.30 9.55 16.12
N ALA A 380 19.21 8.92 16.59
CA ALA A 380 18.06 8.65 15.75
C ALA A 380 17.36 9.98 15.38
N VAL A 381 17.34 10.33 14.10
CA VAL A 381 16.51 11.44 13.60
C VAL A 381 15.04 11.08 13.79
N THR A 382 14.40 11.70 14.78
CA THR A 382 12.94 11.66 15.00
C THR A 382 12.29 12.84 14.30
N GLY A 383 11.72 12.62 13.12
CA GLY A 383 10.95 13.64 12.40
C GLY A 383 9.46 13.59 12.79
N TYR A 384 8.81 14.74 12.80
CA TYR A 384 7.35 14.86 12.85
C TYR A 384 6.77 14.60 11.46
N ASP A 385 6.00 13.51 11.29
CA ASP A 385 5.19 13.28 10.11
C ASP A 385 3.73 13.69 10.40
N GLU A 386 3.26 14.80 9.82
CA GLU A 386 1.86 15.29 9.91
C GLU A 386 0.97 14.84 8.73
N GLU A 387 1.46 14.00 7.82
CA GLU A 387 0.68 13.64 6.64
C GLU A 387 -0.35 12.54 6.91
N GLU A 388 -1.53 12.95 7.37
CA GLU A 388 -2.74 12.14 7.34
C GLU A 388 -3.12 11.89 5.87
N ILE A 389 -3.19 10.62 5.46
CA ILE A 389 -3.60 10.22 4.11
C ILE A 389 -5.13 10.15 4.12
N ASP A 390 -5.77 11.01 3.35
CA ASP A 390 -7.22 11.05 3.21
C ASP A 390 -7.75 9.69 2.70
N ALA A 391 -8.57 9.05 3.54
CA ALA A 391 -9.26 7.80 3.26
C ALA A 391 -10.55 8.01 2.45
N GLY A 392 -10.86 9.24 2.01
CA GLY A 392 -12.14 9.72 1.48
C GLY A 392 -12.76 9.01 0.27
N ASP A 393 -12.25 7.86 -0.15
CA ASP A 393 -12.85 7.02 -1.19
C ASP A 393 -12.60 5.53 -0.89
N ILE A 394 -13.12 5.05 0.26
CA ILE A 394 -13.30 3.61 0.52
C ILE A 394 -14.43 3.14 -0.38
N GLY A 395 -14.08 2.85 -1.64
CA GLY A 395 -14.99 2.18 -2.57
C GLY A 395 -15.50 0.88 -1.94
N VAL A 396 -16.79 0.63 -2.09
CA VAL A 396 -17.52 -0.55 -1.60
C VAL A 396 -17.17 -1.82 -2.40
N ASP A 397 -15.99 -1.85 -3.01
CA ASP A 397 -15.57 -2.94 -3.88
C ASP A 397 -15.16 -4.12 -2.98
N GLU A 398 -16.12 -5.04 -2.81
CA GLU A 398 -15.99 -6.35 -2.15
C GLU A 398 -14.76 -7.13 -2.63
#